data_AF-A0A136MYE5-F1
#
_entry.id   AF-A0A136MYE5-F1
#
_cell.length_a   1.000
_cell.length_b   1.000
_cell.length_c   1.000
_cell.angle_alpha   90.00
_cell.angle_beta   90.00
_cell.angle_gamma   90.00
#
_symmetry.space_group_name_H-M   'P 1'
#
loop_
_entity.id
_entity.type
_entity.pdbx_description
1 polymer ?
#
loop_
_entity_poly.entity_id
_entity_poly.type
_entity_poly.pdbx_seq_one_letter_code
_entity_poly.pdbx_strand_id
1 'polypeptide(L)'
;MTADQINRLIKNGLQVVACGANVPFYDDKIFFGETARYTDTQVSLIPDFVANCGMARTFAYLMEDHDTICDKGIFNDVSDTIYNFLKHLYEQDISFLNLSKRSLNAALKLVAKK
;
A
#
# COMPACT_ATOMS: atom_id res chain seq x y z
N MET A 1 5.52 -13.40 6.56
CA MET A 1 4.56 -14.32 5.90
C MET A 1 5.26 -15.16 4.86
N THR A 2 5.19 -16.48 5.00
CA THR A 2 5.74 -17.43 4.02
C THR A 2 4.72 -17.75 2.93
N ALA A 3 5.18 -18.32 1.81
CA ALA A 3 4.30 -18.76 0.72
C ALA A 3 3.26 -19.80 1.15
N ASP A 4 3.62 -20.73 2.05
CA ASP A 4 2.67 -21.72 2.59
C ASP A 4 1.52 -21.06 3.36
N GLN A 5 1.84 -20.11 4.23
CA GLN A 5 0.83 -19.38 5.01
C GLN A 5 -0.12 -18.61 4.10
N ILE A 6 0.40 -17.92 3.08
CA ILE A 6 -0.43 -17.23 2.08
C ILE A 6 -1.33 -18.22 1.33
N ASN A 7 -0.78 -19.33 0.85
CA ASN A 7 -1.54 -20.35 0.12
C ASN A 7 -2.69 -20.91 0.94
N ARG A 8 -2.47 -21.16 2.24
CA ARG A 8 -3.53 -21.59 3.15
C ARG A 8 -4.62 -20.54 3.26
N LEU A 9 -4.29 -19.26 3.39
CA LEU A 9 -5.29 -18.19 3.46
C LEU A 9 -6.07 -18.05 2.14
N ILE A 10 -5.39 -18.11 0.99
CA ILE A 10 -6.04 -18.06 -0.34
C ILE A 10 -7.02 -19.22 -0.51
N LYS A 11 -6.63 -20.44 -0.14
CA LYS A 11 -7.52 -21.61 -0.17
C LYS A 11 -8.76 -21.46 0.73
N ASN A 12 -8.69 -20.62 1.75
CA ASN A 12 -9.80 -20.32 2.65
C ASN A 12 -10.55 -19.01 2.28
N GLY A 13 -10.35 -18.48 1.08
CA GLY A 13 -11.13 -17.34 0.56
C GLY A 13 -10.52 -15.96 0.83
N LEU A 14 -9.22 -15.85 1.11
CA LEU A 14 -8.53 -14.56 1.17
C LEU A 14 -8.69 -13.80 -0.16
N GLN A 15 -9.11 -12.54 -0.10
CA GLN A 15 -9.28 -11.66 -1.27
C GLN A 15 -8.32 -10.48 -1.29
N VAL A 16 -7.92 -9.97 -0.11
CA VAL A 16 -7.10 -8.76 0.02
C VAL A 16 -6.11 -8.92 1.16
N VAL A 17 -4.88 -8.47 0.93
CA VAL A 17 -3.83 -8.31 1.94
C VAL A 17 -3.44 -6.83 2.00
N ALA A 18 -3.51 -6.24 3.20
CA ALA A 18 -3.02 -4.88 3.46
C ALA A 18 -1.82 -4.94 4.42
N CYS A 19 -0.66 -4.50 3.94
CA CYS A 19 0.60 -4.61 4.66
C CYS A 19 0.73 -3.53 5.75
N GLY A 20 0.25 -3.80 6.96
CA GLY A 20 0.37 -2.87 8.09
C GLY A 20 1.77 -2.76 8.73
N ALA A 21 2.69 -3.66 8.36
CA ALA A 21 4.07 -3.65 8.83
C ALA A 21 5.04 -3.59 7.65
N ASN A 22 6.23 -3.05 7.88
CA ASN A 22 7.27 -2.99 6.87
C ASN A 22 7.79 -4.40 6.57
N VAL A 23 7.91 -4.73 5.27
CA VAL A 23 8.43 -6.01 4.79
C VAL A 23 7.74 -7.23 5.44
N PRO A 24 6.40 -7.39 5.26
CA PRO A 24 5.64 -8.42 6.00
C PRO A 24 5.82 -9.83 5.43
N PHE A 25 6.45 -9.98 4.26
CA PHE A 25 6.75 -11.27 3.63
C PHE A 25 8.15 -11.73 4.00
N TYR A 26 8.26 -13.02 4.34
CA TYR A 26 9.56 -13.62 4.63
C TYR A 26 10.16 -14.04 3.29
N ASP A 27 11.08 -13.24 2.79
CA ASP A 27 11.81 -13.49 1.55
C ASP A 27 13.27 -13.10 1.76
N ASP A 28 14.19 -13.85 1.18
CA ASP A 28 15.64 -13.65 1.35
C ASP A 28 16.16 -12.40 0.59
N LYS A 29 15.25 -11.59 0.04
CA LYS A 29 15.55 -10.40 -0.77
C LYS A 29 14.86 -9.17 -0.20
N ILE A 30 15.65 -8.09 -0.07
CA ILE A 30 15.28 -6.83 0.61
C ILE A 30 14.10 -6.10 -0.08
N PHE A 31 13.81 -6.38 -1.35
CA PHE A 31 12.72 -5.73 -2.09
C PHE A 31 11.90 -6.72 -2.91
N PHE A 32 10.57 -6.61 -2.78
CA PHE A 32 9.58 -7.24 -3.66
C PHE A 32 9.85 -8.74 -3.91
N GLY A 33 9.97 -9.48 -2.81
CA GLY A 33 10.28 -10.90 -2.78
C GLY A 33 9.33 -11.79 -3.58
N GLU A 34 9.75 -13.01 -3.86
CA GLU A 34 9.00 -13.99 -4.64
C GLU A 34 7.62 -14.28 -4.06
N THR A 35 7.50 -14.33 -2.73
CA THR A 35 6.23 -14.51 -2.02
C THR A 35 5.30 -13.33 -2.21
N ALA A 36 5.82 -12.10 -2.12
CA ALA A 36 5.02 -10.88 -2.32
C ALA A 36 4.52 -10.80 -3.76
N ARG A 37 5.38 -11.09 -4.75
CA ARG A 37 5.02 -11.12 -6.16
C ARG A 37 3.97 -12.19 -6.46
N TYR A 38 4.15 -13.40 -5.93
CA TYR A 38 3.16 -14.46 -6.05
C TYR A 38 1.82 -14.04 -5.44
N THR A 39 1.83 -13.48 -4.23
CA THR A 39 0.60 -13.02 -3.57
C THR A 39 -0.13 -11.97 -4.42
N ASP A 40 0.60 -11.00 -4.98
CA ASP A 40 0.05 -9.92 -5.83
C ASP A 40 -0.57 -10.44 -7.14
N THR A 41 -0.16 -11.61 -7.64
CA THR A 41 -0.81 -12.23 -8.82
C THR A 41 -2.04 -13.06 -8.47
N GLN A 42 -2.25 -13.40 -7.18
CA GLN A 42 -3.35 -14.24 -6.74
C GLN A 42 -4.50 -13.45 -6.10
N VAL A 43 -4.18 -12.41 -5.34
CA VAL A 43 -5.12 -11.59 -4.56
C VAL A 43 -4.70 -10.13 -4.60
N SER A 44 -5.57 -9.21 -4.17
CA SER A 44 -5.16 -7.81 -4.03
C SER A 44 -4.13 -7.66 -2.92
N LEU A 45 -2.98 -7.09 -3.26
CA LEU A 45 -1.93 -6.76 -2.31
C LEU A 45 -1.73 -5.24 -2.25
N ILE A 46 -2.08 -4.63 -1.12
CA ILE A 46 -1.78 -3.23 -0.83
C ILE A 46 -0.43 -3.18 -0.09
N PRO A 47 0.63 -2.61 -0.69
CA PRO A 47 1.97 -2.65 -0.13
C PRO A 47 2.12 -1.75 1.10
N ASP A 48 3.17 -1.97 1.88
CA ASP A 48 3.44 -1.28 3.15
C ASP A 48 3.60 0.23 3.00
N PHE A 49 4.31 0.70 1.97
CA PHE A 49 4.46 2.13 1.68
C PHE A 49 3.14 2.82 1.27
N VAL A 50 2.05 2.08 1.13
CA VAL A 50 0.68 2.61 0.96
C VAL A 50 -0.15 2.36 2.21
N ALA A 51 -0.28 1.11 2.66
CA ALA A 51 -1.14 0.72 3.78
C ALA A 51 -0.63 1.24 5.15
N ASN A 52 0.68 1.44 5.29
CA ASN A 52 1.34 1.91 6.51
C ASN A 52 1.95 3.32 6.34
N CYS A 53 1.53 4.09 5.33
CA CYS A 53 2.07 5.43 5.10
C CYS A 53 1.54 6.50 6.06
N GLY A 54 0.54 6.16 6.89
CA GLY A 54 -0.18 7.11 7.74
C GLY A 54 0.73 7.95 8.63
N MET A 55 1.76 7.35 9.24
CA MET A 55 2.71 8.10 10.06
C MET A 55 3.46 9.16 9.25
N ALA A 56 3.97 8.81 8.06
CA ALA A 56 4.67 9.75 7.19
C ALA A 56 3.73 10.87 6.72
N ARG A 57 2.47 10.53 6.41
CA ARG A 57 1.48 11.52 6.00
C ARG A 57 1.07 12.44 7.15
N THR A 58 0.90 11.92 8.37
CA THR A 58 0.69 12.74 9.57
C THR A 58 1.84 13.71 9.79
N PHE A 59 3.10 13.28 9.63
CA PHE A 59 4.24 14.20 9.71
C PHE A 59 4.19 15.29 8.64
N ALA A 60 3.85 14.94 7.40
CA ALA A 60 3.70 15.92 6.33
C ALA A 60 2.59 16.94 6.65
N TYR A 61 1.43 16.47 7.12
CA TYR A 61 0.34 17.35 7.56
C TYR A 61 0.79 18.32 8.65
N LEU A 62 1.53 17.85 9.66
CA LEU A 62 2.05 18.69 10.73
C LEU A 62 3.13 19.71 10.29
N MET A 63 3.72 19.53 9.10
CA MET A 63 4.68 20.47 8.52
C MET A 63 4.02 21.55 7.64
N GLU A 64 2.73 21.40 7.32
CA GLU A 64 1.96 22.40 6.58
C GLU A 64 1.45 23.50 7.52
N ASP A 65 1.24 24.71 6.99
CA ASP A 65 0.66 25.82 7.76
C ASP A 65 -0.85 25.58 7.94
N HIS A 66 -1.27 25.32 9.19
CA HIS A 66 -2.67 25.20 9.57
C HIS A 66 -3.03 26.25 10.63
N ASP A 67 -4.17 26.91 10.47
CA ASP A 67 -4.71 27.81 11.51
C ASP A 67 -4.99 27.06 12.82
N THR A 68 -5.37 25.78 12.74
CA THR A 68 -5.58 24.90 13.90
C THR A 68 -5.36 23.44 13.51
N ILE A 69 -4.49 22.75 14.25
CA ILE A 69 -4.27 21.31 14.10
C ILE A 69 -5.31 20.56 14.94
N CYS A 70 -6.04 19.63 14.31
CA CYS A 70 -7.00 18.77 15.00
C CYS A 70 -6.89 17.31 14.54
N ASP A 71 -7.35 16.39 15.38
CA ASP A 71 -7.38 14.96 15.12
C ASP A 71 -8.15 14.63 13.83
N LYS A 72 -9.35 15.20 13.65
CA LYS A 72 -10.18 15.01 12.46
C LYS A 72 -9.46 15.45 11.19
N GLY A 73 -8.71 16.57 11.25
CA GLY A 73 -7.91 17.06 10.13
C GLY A 73 -6.85 16.04 9.71
N ILE A 74 -6.07 15.54 10.68
CA ILE A 74 -5.06 14.50 10.45
C ILE A 74 -5.69 13.22 9.87
N PHE A 75 -6.77 12.72 10.48
CA PHE A 75 -7.42 11.49 10.03
C PHE A 75 -7.98 11.59 8.61
N ASN A 76 -8.62 12.71 8.28
CA ASN A 76 -9.14 12.95 6.93
C ASN A 76 -8.00 13.05 5.92
N ASP A 77 -6.96 13.82 6.23
CA ASP A 77 -5.82 14.01 5.35
C ASP A 77 -5.10 12.70 5.00
N VAL A 78 -4.87 11.84 6.00
CA VAL A 78 -4.33 10.49 5.81
C VAL A 78 -5.27 9.62 4.97
N SER A 79 -6.56 9.60 5.30
CA SER A 79 -7.56 8.76 4.64
C SER A 79 -7.74 9.15 3.17
N ASP A 80 -7.87 10.44 2.89
CA ASP A 80 -8.05 10.99 1.55
C ASP A 80 -6.79 10.77 0.70
N THR A 81 -5.60 10.89 1.29
CA THR A 81 -4.34 10.58 0.58
C THR A 81 -4.30 9.14 0.10
N ILE A 82 -4.59 8.18 0.99
CA ILE A 82 -4.59 6.75 0.66
C ILE A 82 -5.71 6.44 -0.36
N TYR A 83 -6.91 6.98 -0.12
CA TYR A 83 -8.06 6.80 -1.01
C TYR A 83 -7.77 7.30 -2.43
N ASN A 84 -7.29 8.54 -2.57
CA ASN A 84 -7.02 9.14 -3.87
C ASN A 84 -5.93 8.38 -4.63
N PHE A 85 -4.90 7.89 -3.95
CA PHE A 85 -3.86 7.08 -4.57
C PHE A 85 -4.41 5.74 -5.09
N LEU A 86 -5.18 5.00 -4.27
CA LEU A 86 -5.79 3.74 -4.69
C LEU A 86 -6.84 3.94 -5.78
N LYS A 87 -7.64 5.00 -5.70
CA LYS A 87 -8.61 5.39 -6.73
C LYS A 87 -7.92 5.67 -8.06
N HIS A 88 -6.83 6.43 -8.06
CA HIS A 88 -6.04 6.70 -9.26
C HIS A 88 -5.53 5.42 -9.92
N LEU A 89 -5.06 4.44 -9.14
CA LEU A 89 -4.65 3.14 -9.66
C LEU A 89 -5.82 2.36 -10.27
N TYR A 90 -6.98 2.37 -9.60
CA TYR A 90 -8.19 1.70 -10.08
C TYR A 90 -8.73 2.34 -11.37
N GLU A 91 -8.69 3.66 -11.48
CA GLU A 91 -9.10 4.40 -12.69
C GLU A 91 -8.18 4.12 -13.88
N GLN A 92 -6.89 3.83 -13.65
CA GLN A 92 -5.97 3.42 -14.71
C GLN A 92 -6.17 1.96 -15.14
N ASP A 93 -6.52 1.09 -14.20
CA ASP A 93 -6.75 -0.32 -14.44
C ASP A 93 -7.63 -0.93 -13.33
N ILE A 94 -8.84 -1.35 -13.71
CA ILE A 94 -9.85 -1.90 -12.80
C ILE A 94 -9.49 -3.28 -12.22
N SER A 95 -8.40 -3.91 -12.68
CA SER A 95 -7.91 -5.16 -12.12
C SER A 95 -7.55 -5.01 -10.65
N PHE A 96 -7.93 -6.00 -9.86
CA PHE A 96 -7.59 -6.10 -8.43
C PHE A 96 -6.25 -6.81 -8.18
N LEU A 97 -5.65 -7.37 -9.23
CA LEU A 97 -4.37 -8.08 -9.20
C LEU A 97 -3.22 -7.15 -9.61
N ASN A 98 -2.00 -7.53 -9.24
CA ASN A 98 -0.78 -6.76 -9.48
C ASN A 98 -0.84 -5.35 -8.87
N LEU A 99 -1.69 -5.14 -7.86
CA LEU A 99 -1.93 -3.84 -7.26
C LEU A 99 -0.66 -3.30 -6.60
N SER A 100 0.13 -4.16 -5.96
CA SER A 100 1.40 -3.78 -5.35
C SER A 100 2.42 -3.35 -6.39
N LYS A 101 2.53 -4.11 -7.49
CA LYS A 101 3.41 -3.75 -8.62
C LYS A 101 3.01 -2.42 -9.25
N ARG A 102 1.71 -2.20 -9.48
CA ARG A 102 1.20 -0.93 -10.03
C ARG A 102 1.44 0.23 -9.06
N SER A 103 1.25 0.02 -7.76
CA SER A 103 1.53 1.02 -6.72
C SER A 103 3.00 1.46 -6.77
N LEU A 104 3.94 0.52 -6.89
CA LEU A 104 5.36 0.83 -7.00
C LEU A 104 5.66 1.65 -8.26
N ASN A 105 5.11 1.24 -9.41
CA ASN A 105 5.29 1.99 -10.66
C ASN A 105 4.73 3.42 -10.58
N ALA A 106 3.56 3.61 -9.96
CA ALA A 106 2.97 4.93 -9.77
C ALA A 106 3.81 5.80 -8.84
N ALA A 107 4.27 5.25 -7.71
CA ALA A 107 5.14 5.95 -6.77
C ALA A 107 6.46 6.40 -7.43
N LEU A 108 7.11 5.51 -8.19
CA LEU A 108 8.34 5.84 -8.92
C LEU A 108 8.12 6.97 -9.94
N LYS A 109 6.99 6.98 -10.65
CA LYS A 109 6.64 8.08 -11.57
C LYS A 109 6.45 9.41 -10.85
N LEU A 110 5.95 9.42 -9.61
CA LEU A 110 5.80 10.65 -8.82
C LEU A 110 7.16 11.20 -8.39
N VAL A 111 8.09 10.33 -8.00
CA VAL A 111 9.43 10.74 -7.57
C VAL A 111 10.31 11.15 -8.76
N ALA A 112 10.25 10.45 -9.89
CA ALA A 112 11.05 10.74 -11.07
C ALA A 112 10.59 11.98 -11.86
N LYS A 113 9.42 12.55 -11.53
CA LYS A 113 8.88 13.79 -12.10
C LYS A 113 9.31 15.05 -11.34
N LYS A 114 10.01 14.91 -10.20
CA LYS A 114 10.70 15.99 -9.51
C LYS A 114 12.11 16.12 -10.04
#